data_AF-A0A1B4FID0-F1
#
_entry.id   AF-A0A1B4FID0-F1
#
_cell.length_a   1.000
_cell.length_b   1.000
_cell.length_c   1.000
_cell.angle_alpha   90.00
_cell.angle_beta   90.00
_cell.angle_gamma   90.00
#
_symmetry.space_group_name_H-M   'P 1'
#
loop_
_entity.id
_entity.type
_entity.pdbx_description
1 polymer ?
#
loop_
_entity_poly.entity_id
_entity_poly.type
_entity_poly.pdbx_seq_one_letter_code
_entity_poly.pdbx_strand_id
1 'polypeptide(L)'
;MLNDDAQAERIATGRCLPLRFIEQAALPAGVAYETHIAETGAVPTRHNLHDLFNALVWFAYPRIKATLNAHQAAAIDATGVGPVRGAVRDALTLFDENAALFATSNPALAAALRGFDWPTLMCASRAAWGAGCEARIVGHALLEKLVDPYKGCTAHAWIVDAPAAYFEWADAERCAWLDERVAAALAGAEPTSRAFAPLPVLGIPGWWPANESPSFYDDPQVFRSGRRSRAG
;
A
#
# COMPACT_ATOMS: atom_id res chain seq x y z
N MET A 1 -0.69 22.26 -12.61
CA MET A 1 -1.47 21.01 -12.64
C MET A 1 -1.39 20.32 -11.29
N LEU A 2 -0.37 19.50 -10.97
CA LEU A 2 -0.33 18.78 -9.67
C LEU A 2 -0.42 19.69 -8.42
N ASN A 3 0.27 20.83 -8.38
CA ASN A 3 0.17 21.76 -7.24
C ASN A 3 -1.19 22.45 -7.15
N ASP A 4 -1.81 22.75 -8.28
CA ASP A 4 -3.14 23.37 -8.33
C ASP A 4 -4.20 22.36 -7.87
N ASP A 5 -4.07 21.11 -8.29
CA ASP A 5 -4.96 20.00 -7.91
C ASP A 5 -4.83 19.69 -6.41
N ALA A 6 -3.61 19.57 -5.89
CA ALA A 6 -3.36 19.34 -4.46
C ALA A 6 -3.93 20.47 -3.58
N GLN A 7 -3.84 21.71 -4.07
CA GLN A 7 -4.45 22.86 -3.40
C GLN A 7 -5.98 22.84 -3.47
N ALA A 8 -6.56 22.50 -4.62
CA ALA A 8 -8.01 22.42 -4.80
C ALA A 8 -8.63 21.34 -3.91
N GLU A 9 -7.96 20.19 -3.79
CA GLU A 9 -8.37 19.07 -2.93
C GLU A 9 -7.99 19.26 -1.45
N ARG A 10 -7.22 20.31 -1.12
CA ARG A 10 -6.72 20.64 0.22
C ARG A 10 -5.96 19.48 0.87
N ILE A 11 -5.13 18.81 0.09
CA ILE A 11 -4.30 17.71 0.59
C ILE A 11 -3.22 18.28 1.52
N ALA A 12 -2.99 17.61 2.65
CA ALA A 12 -2.02 18.02 3.65
C ALA A 12 -1.03 16.88 3.96
N THR A 13 0.19 17.24 4.34
CA THR A 13 1.24 16.30 4.77
C THR A 13 1.15 16.00 6.26
N GLY A 14 2.09 15.20 6.79
CA GLY A 14 2.03 14.67 8.16
C GLY A 14 2.04 15.71 9.29
N ARG A 15 2.47 16.95 9.03
CA ARG A 15 2.37 18.07 9.99
C ARG A 15 1.34 19.12 9.57
N CYS A 16 0.31 18.68 8.84
CA CYS A 16 -0.79 19.51 8.38
C CYS A 16 -0.37 20.68 7.47
N LEU A 17 0.77 20.56 6.78
CA LEU A 17 1.20 21.54 5.79
C LEU A 17 0.56 21.24 4.43
N PRO A 18 0.15 22.25 3.65
CA PRO A 18 -0.39 22.03 2.31
C PRO A 18 0.60 21.26 1.43
N LEU A 19 0.13 20.21 0.78
CA LEU A 19 0.93 19.41 -0.13
C LEU A 19 1.31 20.23 -1.37
N ARG A 20 2.60 20.19 -1.72
CA ARG A 20 3.12 20.69 -2.99
C ARG A 20 4.25 19.80 -3.49
N PHE A 21 4.46 19.77 -4.79
CA PHE A 21 5.55 19.09 -5.47
C PHE A 21 6.59 20.11 -5.90
N ILE A 22 7.86 19.79 -5.67
CA ILE A 22 9.02 20.60 -6.04
C ILE A 22 10.03 19.75 -6.80
N GLU A 23 10.89 20.40 -7.58
CA GLU A 23 12.03 19.74 -8.22
C GLU A 23 12.95 19.10 -7.17
N GLN A 24 13.46 17.89 -7.45
CA GLN A 24 14.38 17.18 -6.56
C GLN A 24 15.61 18.01 -6.17
N ALA A 25 16.09 18.90 -7.05
CA ALA A 25 17.24 19.77 -6.79
C ALA A 25 16.98 20.83 -5.70
N ALA A 26 15.72 21.08 -5.35
CA ALA A 26 15.35 22.01 -4.27
C ALA A 26 15.39 21.36 -2.88
N LEU A 27 15.60 20.03 -2.77
CA LEU A 27 15.86 19.37 -1.49
C LEU A 27 17.26 19.75 -0.99
N PRO A 28 17.40 20.39 0.19
CA PRO A 28 18.71 20.77 0.72
C PRO A 28 19.59 19.55 1.01
N ALA A 29 20.88 19.68 0.73
CA ALA A 29 21.85 18.62 1.01
C ALA A 29 21.87 18.27 2.51
N GLY A 30 21.85 16.98 2.82
CA GLY A 30 21.86 16.47 4.20
C GLY A 30 20.50 16.44 4.91
N VAL A 31 19.43 16.96 4.29
CA VAL A 31 18.07 16.85 4.82
C VAL A 31 17.42 15.56 4.33
N ALA A 32 16.85 14.78 5.26
CA ALA A 32 16.14 13.56 4.91
C ALA A 32 14.83 13.89 4.17
N TYR A 33 14.48 13.08 3.17
CA TYR A 33 13.30 13.25 2.32
C TYR A 33 11.99 13.42 3.13
N GLU A 34 11.72 12.50 4.05
CA GLU A 34 10.50 12.53 4.88
C GLU A 34 10.46 13.72 5.83
N THR A 35 11.61 14.11 6.39
CA THR A 35 11.74 15.32 7.22
C THR A 35 11.39 16.57 6.42
N HIS A 36 11.91 16.68 5.19
CA HIS A 36 11.62 17.83 4.33
C HIS A 36 10.12 17.97 4.01
N ILE A 37 9.45 16.84 3.68
CA ILE A 37 8.01 16.83 3.43
C ILE A 37 7.23 17.26 4.68
N ALA A 38 7.61 16.72 5.83
CA ALA A 38 6.93 17.02 7.09
C ALA A 38 7.10 18.49 7.50
N GLU A 39 8.27 19.08 7.28
CA GLU A 39 8.58 20.45 7.70
C GLU A 39 8.12 21.53 6.72
N THR A 40 7.93 21.19 5.44
CA THR A 40 7.66 22.18 4.40
C THR A 40 6.39 21.95 3.57
N GLY A 41 5.79 20.76 3.68
CA GLY A 41 4.71 20.32 2.79
C GLY A 41 5.18 19.98 1.37
N ALA A 42 6.47 20.11 1.08
CA ALA A 42 7.02 19.96 -0.25
C ALA A 42 7.56 18.55 -0.48
N VAL A 43 7.10 17.89 -1.54
CA VAL A 43 7.54 16.57 -2.00
C VAL A 43 8.58 16.76 -3.11
N PRO A 44 9.88 16.47 -2.83
CA PRO A 44 10.90 16.43 -3.86
C PRO A 44 10.54 15.37 -4.90
N THR A 45 10.55 15.77 -6.17
CA THR A 45 10.03 14.97 -7.30
C THR A 45 11.04 15.00 -8.44
N ARG A 46 11.33 13.83 -9.01
CA ARG A 46 12.14 13.59 -10.19
C ARG A 46 11.24 13.22 -11.37
N HIS A 47 11.77 13.35 -12.58
CA HIS A 47 11.07 12.93 -13.79
C HIS A 47 11.23 11.42 -14.04
N ASN A 48 10.51 10.60 -13.27
CA ASN A 48 10.47 9.14 -13.42
C ASN A 48 9.09 8.57 -13.03
N LEU A 49 8.87 7.27 -13.31
CA LEU A 49 7.62 6.58 -12.98
C LEU A 49 7.40 6.46 -11.47
N HIS A 50 8.48 6.21 -10.72
CA HIS A 50 8.45 6.11 -9.28
C HIS A 50 7.79 7.32 -8.61
N ASP A 51 8.27 8.52 -8.91
CA ASP A 51 7.81 9.75 -8.30
C ASP A 51 6.44 10.18 -8.86
N LEU A 52 6.13 9.81 -10.11
CA LEU A 52 4.78 9.93 -10.67
C LEU A 52 3.78 9.09 -9.86
N PHE A 53 4.07 7.81 -9.62
CA PHE A 53 3.20 6.95 -8.82
C PHE A 53 3.12 7.41 -7.37
N ASN A 54 4.22 7.90 -6.79
CA ASN A 54 4.19 8.50 -5.46
C ASN A 54 3.23 9.70 -5.39
N ALA A 55 3.26 10.57 -6.40
CA ALA A 55 2.32 11.69 -6.51
C ALA A 55 0.87 11.20 -6.62
N LEU A 56 0.59 10.23 -7.50
CA LEU A 56 -0.77 9.67 -7.63
C LEU A 56 -1.27 9.03 -6.33
N VAL A 57 -0.40 8.38 -5.57
CA VAL A 57 -0.76 7.81 -4.26
C VAL A 57 -1.08 8.90 -3.23
N TRP A 58 -0.40 10.06 -3.27
CA TRP A 58 -0.79 11.22 -2.45
C TRP A 58 -2.22 11.72 -2.75
N PHE A 59 -2.67 11.64 -4.01
CA PHE A 59 -4.04 11.99 -4.39
C PHE A 59 -5.04 10.89 -4.02
N ALA A 60 -4.69 9.62 -4.26
CA ALA A 60 -5.60 8.50 -4.00
C ALA A 60 -5.79 8.22 -2.50
N TYR A 61 -4.73 8.38 -1.69
CA TYR A 61 -4.71 8.06 -0.26
C TYR A 61 -4.01 9.15 0.58
N PRO A 62 -4.56 10.39 0.57
CA PRO A 62 -3.91 11.54 1.21
C PRO A 62 -3.75 11.36 2.72
N ARG A 63 -4.71 10.74 3.42
CA ARG A 63 -4.62 10.54 4.88
C ARG A 63 -3.59 9.47 5.21
N ILE A 64 -3.54 8.37 4.45
CA ILE A 64 -2.51 7.34 4.64
C ILE A 64 -1.13 7.96 4.47
N LYS A 65 -0.89 8.69 3.37
CA LYS A 65 0.41 9.31 3.09
C LYS A 65 0.80 10.34 4.14
N ALA A 66 -0.14 11.17 4.60
CA ALA A 66 0.10 12.10 5.71
C ALA A 66 0.51 11.36 6.98
N THR A 67 -0.20 10.29 7.37
CA THR A 67 0.12 9.49 8.56
C THR A 67 1.49 8.81 8.44
N LEU A 68 1.81 8.21 7.29
CA LEU A 68 3.13 7.61 7.04
C LEU A 68 4.26 8.65 7.17
N ASN A 69 4.08 9.82 6.55
CA ASN A 69 5.05 10.91 6.62
C ASN A 69 5.23 11.41 8.06
N ALA A 70 4.14 11.55 8.83
CA ALA A 70 4.20 11.96 10.23
C ALA A 70 5.01 10.97 11.09
N HIS A 71 4.76 9.67 10.94
CA HIS A 71 5.50 8.64 11.68
C HIS A 71 6.96 8.54 11.24
N GLN A 72 7.26 8.66 9.94
CA GLN A 72 8.64 8.69 9.46
C GLN A 72 9.41 9.88 10.03
N ALA A 73 8.82 11.08 10.00
CA ALA A 73 9.43 12.28 10.55
C ALA A 73 9.65 12.17 12.06
N ALA A 74 8.65 11.71 12.82
CA ALA A 74 8.78 11.49 14.27
C ALA A 74 9.89 10.47 14.61
N ALA A 75 10.00 9.39 13.83
CA ALA A 75 11.05 8.40 14.01
C ALA A 75 12.45 8.99 13.70
N ILE A 76 12.57 9.82 12.66
CA ILE A 76 13.82 10.52 12.33
C ILE A 76 14.18 11.52 13.43
N ASP A 77 13.22 12.28 13.97
CA ASP A 77 13.46 13.22 15.07
C ASP A 77 13.98 12.50 16.32
N ALA A 78 13.45 11.29 16.59
CA ALA A 78 13.84 10.50 17.76
C ALA A 78 15.22 9.82 17.60
N THR A 79 15.56 9.31 16.42
CA THR A 79 16.78 8.49 16.21
C THR A 79 17.89 9.20 15.43
N GLY A 80 17.61 10.37 14.88
CA GLY A 80 18.47 11.06 13.93
C GLY A 80 18.49 10.41 12.54
N VAL A 81 19.20 11.06 11.62
CA VAL A 81 19.47 10.57 10.26
C VAL A 81 20.68 9.65 10.31
N GLY A 82 20.45 8.33 10.41
CA GLY A 82 21.49 7.30 10.40
C GLY A 82 21.37 6.33 9.21
N PRO A 83 22.43 5.55 8.91
CA PRO A 83 22.46 4.61 7.80
C PRO A 83 21.55 3.38 8.01
N VAL A 84 21.21 3.06 9.27
CA VAL A 84 20.32 1.95 9.62
C VAL A 84 18.97 2.52 10.02
N ARG A 85 17.93 2.16 9.27
CA ARG A 85 16.54 2.44 9.64
C ARG A 85 16.14 1.50 10.78
N GLY A 86 15.42 2.02 11.78
CA GLY A 86 14.79 1.19 12.80
C GLY A 86 13.62 0.38 12.22
N ALA A 87 13.20 -0.67 12.93
CA ALA A 87 12.15 -1.59 12.49
C ALA A 87 10.83 -0.89 12.10
N VAL A 88 10.49 0.21 12.79
CA VAL A 88 9.31 1.04 12.49
C VAL A 88 9.46 1.73 11.14
N ARG A 89 10.59 2.38 10.89
CA ARG A 89 10.87 3.05 9.60
C ARG A 89 10.94 2.06 8.44
N ASP A 90 11.44 0.84 8.68
CA ASP A 90 11.41 -0.22 7.68
C ASP A 90 9.97 -0.67 7.37
N ALA A 91 9.12 -0.84 8.39
CA ALA A 91 7.71 -1.20 8.18
C ALA A 91 6.92 -0.10 7.46
N LEU A 92 7.15 1.17 7.81
CA LEU A 92 6.55 2.33 7.14
C LEU A 92 7.01 2.45 5.68
N THR A 93 8.31 2.26 5.42
CA THR A 93 8.85 2.24 4.05
C THR A 93 8.23 1.09 3.26
N LEU A 94 8.15 -0.11 3.86
CA LEU A 94 7.56 -1.28 3.23
C LEU A 94 6.09 -1.04 2.86
N PHE A 95 5.36 -0.35 3.74
CA PHE A 95 4.01 0.10 3.45
C PHE A 95 3.98 1.01 2.23
N ASP A 96 4.75 2.10 2.28
CA ASP A 96 4.71 3.15 1.26
C ASP A 96 5.18 2.69 -0.11
N GLU A 97 6.17 1.79 -0.17
CA GLU A 97 6.76 1.33 -1.41
C GLU A 97 6.04 0.10 -2.02
N ASN A 98 5.56 -0.83 -1.19
CA ASN A 98 5.18 -2.17 -1.69
C ASN A 98 3.87 -2.72 -1.10
N ALA A 99 3.06 -1.93 -0.40
CA ALA A 99 1.79 -2.42 0.15
C ALA A 99 0.63 -2.48 -0.86
N ALA A 100 -0.29 -3.38 -0.55
CA ALA A 100 -1.64 -3.37 -1.07
C ALA A 100 -2.63 -3.38 0.11
N LEU A 101 -3.77 -2.73 -0.01
CA LEU A 101 -4.89 -2.92 0.91
C LEU A 101 -5.72 -4.07 0.40
N PHE A 102 -5.91 -5.11 1.22
CA PHE A 102 -6.82 -6.20 0.93
C PHE A 102 -8.10 -5.98 1.74
N ALA A 103 -9.11 -5.40 1.11
CA ALA A 103 -10.40 -5.16 1.73
C ALA A 103 -11.26 -6.43 1.59
N THR A 104 -11.89 -6.89 2.67
CA THR A 104 -12.85 -7.99 2.60
C THR A 104 -13.94 -7.89 3.63
N SER A 105 -15.15 -8.29 3.24
CA SER A 105 -16.28 -8.51 4.16
C SER A 105 -16.38 -9.94 4.67
N ASN A 106 -15.48 -10.82 4.21
CA ASN A 106 -15.48 -12.23 4.56
C ASN A 106 -14.20 -12.62 5.33
N PRO A 107 -14.29 -12.89 6.64
CA PRO A 107 -13.16 -13.29 7.45
C PRO A 107 -12.42 -14.54 6.94
N ALA A 108 -13.11 -15.43 6.22
CA ALA A 108 -12.49 -16.62 5.63
C ALA A 108 -11.48 -16.27 4.52
N LEU A 109 -11.71 -15.18 3.76
CA LEU A 109 -10.78 -14.72 2.72
C LEU A 109 -9.56 -14.04 3.33
N ALA A 110 -9.75 -13.27 4.40
CA ALA A 110 -8.64 -12.75 5.20
C ALA A 110 -7.79 -13.89 5.78
N ALA A 111 -8.43 -14.96 6.30
CA ALA A 111 -7.73 -16.13 6.79
C ALA A 111 -7.00 -16.89 5.66
N ALA A 112 -7.60 -17.03 4.49
CA ALA A 112 -6.98 -17.65 3.32
C ALA A 112 -5.72 -16.88 2.87
N LEU A 113 -5.78 -15.55 2.85
CA LEU A 113 -4.61 -14.71 2.54
C LEU A 113 -3.48 -14.89 3.57
N ARG A 114 -3.79 -14.80 4.88
CA ARG A 114 -2.79 -15.03 5.94
C ARG A 114 -2.21 -16.45 5.92
N GLY A 115 -3.05 -17.42 5.58
CA GLY A 115 -2.73 -18.85 5.52
C GLY A 115 -2.09 -19.30 4.21
N PHE A 116 -1.92 -18.39 3.23
CA PHE A 116 -1.41 -18.69 1.89
C PHE A 116 -2.23 -19.79 1.19
N ASP A 117 -3.55 -19.81 1.43
CA ASP A 117 -4.49 -20.73 0.80
C ASP A 117 -4.95 -20.16 -0.56
N TRP A 118 -4.02 -20.18 -1.51
CA TRP A 118 -4.22 -19.66 -2.86
C TRP A 118 -5.36 -20.35 -3.63
N PRO A 119 -5.55 -21.69 -3.54
CA PRO A 119 -6.69 -22.34 -4.16
C PRO A 119 -8.02 -21.79 -3.65
N THR A 120 -8.17 -21.56 -2.35
CA THR A 120 -9.38 -20.96 -1.80
C THR A 120 -9.53 -19.50 -2.22
N LEU A 121 -8.48 -18.69 -2.07
CA LEU A 121 -8.53 -17.24 -2.27
C LEU A 121 -8.68 -16.84 -3.75
N MET A 122 -7.93 -17.47 -4.65
CA MET A 122 -7.82 -17.04 -6.06
C MET A 122 -8.65 -17.89 -7.03
N CYS A 123 -8.91 -19.15 -6.69
CA CYS A 123 -9.65 -20.08 -7.56
C CYS A 123 -11.08 -20.30 -7.09
N ALA A 124 -11.28 -20.90 -5.91
CA ALA A 124 -12.62 -21.25 -5.40
C ALA A 124 -13.47 -20.00 -5.13
N SER A 125 -12.84 -18.94 -4.62
CA SER A 125 -13.50 -17.66 -4.31
C SER A 125 -13.35 -16.63 -5.44
N ARG A 126 -13.07 -17.05 -6.68
CA ARG A 126 -12.82 -16.12 -7.80
C ARG A 126 -13.97 -15.11 -7.98
N ALA A 127 -15.21 -15.56 -7.87
CA ALA A 127 -16.40 -14.73 -7.99
C ALA A 127 -16.59 -13.72 -6.83
N ALA A 128 -15.87 -13.87 -5.72
CA ALA A 128 -15.90 -12.92 -4.61
C ALA A 128 -15.02 -11.67 -4.88
N TRP A 129 -14.06 -11.75 -5.81
CA TRP A 129 -13.24 -10.60 -6.17
C TRP A 129 -14.10 -9.53 -6.86
N GLY A 130 -14.10 -8.32 -6.29
CA GLY A 130 -14.94 -7.19 -6.69
C GLY A 130 -16.29 -7.10 -5.94
N ALA A 131 -16.76 -8.20 -5.33
CA ALA A 131 -18.07 -8.27 -4.67
C ALA A 131 -18.01 -8.56 -3.14
N GLY A 132 -16.91 -9.13 -2.65
CA GLY A 132 -16.70 -9.46 -1.23
C GLY A 132 -15.23 -9.41 -0.79
N CYS A 133 -14.30 -9.31 -1.74
CA CYS A 133 -12.94 -8.86 -1.49
C CYS A 133 -12.41 -8.02 -2.67
N GLU A 134 -11.44 -7.15 -2.41
CA GLU A 134 -10.67 -6.49 -3.45
C GLU A 134 -9.26 -6.15 -2.95
N ALA A 135 -8.36 -5.87 -3.88
CA ALA A 135 -7.03 -5.36 -3.59
C ALA A 135 -6.90 -3.95 -4.16
N ARG A 136 -6.27 -3.04 -3.42
CA ARG A 136 -5.93 -1.68 -3.84
C ARG A 136 -4.44 -1.45 -3.63
N ILE A 137 -3.69 -1.09 -4.67
CA ILE A 137 -2.26 -0.84 -4.52
C ILE A 137 -2.04 0.55 -3.93
N VAL A 138 -1.25 0.61 -2.86
CA VAL A 138 -0.78 1.87 -2.25
C VAL A 138 0.73 2.02 -2.43
N GLY A 139 1.46 0.90 -2.54
CA GLY A 139 2.88 0.87 -2.79
C GLY A 139 3.25 1.49 -4.13
N HIS A 140 3.87 2.68 -4.14
CA HIS A 140 4.19 3.37 -5.39
C HIS A 140 5.32 2.68 -6.17
N ALA A 141 6.30 2.08 -5.50
CA ALA A 141 7.33 1.26 -6.15
C ALA A 141 6.75 -0.06 -6.71
N LEU A 142 5.69 -0.59 -6.10
CA LEU A 142 4.95 -1.72 -6.65
C LEU A 142 4.22 -1.34 -7.95
N LEU A 143 3.58 -0.17 -8.01
CA LEU A 143 2.98 0.34 -9.24
C LEU A 143 4.00 0.47 -10.37
N GLU A 144 5.20 0.96 -10.07
CA GLU A 144 6.32 1.01 -11.02
C GLU A 144 6.68 -0.37 -11.57
N LYS A 145 6.81 -1.39 -10.70
CA LYS A 145 7.07 -2.78 -11.13
C LYS A 145 5.95 -3.38 -11.98
N LEU A 146 4.72 -2.88 -11.87
CA LEU A 146 3.57 -3.37 -12.63
C LEU A 146 3.49 -2.77 -14.03
N VAL A 147 4.37 -1.83 -14.38
CA VAL A 147 4.54 -1.35 -15.77
C VAL A 147 5.17 -2.44 -16.65
N ASP A 148 6.09 -3.23 -16.10
CA ASP A 148 6.65 -4.44 -16.73
C ASP A 148 6.56 -5.62 -15.75
N PRO A 149 5.36 -6.20 -15.57
CA PRO A 149 5.07 -7.12 -14.49
C PRO A 149 5.75 -8.49 -14.71
N TYR A 150 6.18 -9.10 -13.60
CA TYR A 150 6.70 -10.48 -13.58
C TYR A 150 5.91 -11.35 -12.58
N LYS A 151 5.85 -12.66 -12.83
CA LYS A 151 4.97 -13.59 -12.10
C LYS A 151 5.15 -13.59 -10.58
N GLY A 152 6.38 -13.43 -10.10
CA GLY A 152 6.70 -13.38 -8.67
C GLY A 152 6.44 -12.05 -7.98
N CYS A 153 5.89 -11.05 -8.68
CA CYS A 153 5.62 -9.74 -8.10
C CYS A 153 4.60 -9.86 -6.96
N THR A 154 5.03 -9.55 -5.73
CA THR A 154 4.29 -9.81 -4.49
C THR A 154 4.18 -8.54 -3.67
N ALA A 155 2.95 -8.16 -3.34
CA ALA A 155 2.64 -7.06 -2.45
C ALA A 155 2.71 -7.47 -0.98
N HIS A 156 2.87 -6.48 -0.10
CA HIS A 156 2.68 -6.62 1.34
C HIS A 156 1.26 -6.18 1.68
N ALA A 157 0.33 -7.14 1.67
CA ALA A 157 -1.07 -6.86 1.88
C ALA A 157 -1.38 -6.51 3.34
N TRP A 158 -1.98 -5.34 3.54
CA TRP A 158 -2.63 -4.94 4.77
C TRP A 158 -4.11 -5.31 4.69
N ILE A 159 -4.57 -6.19 5.57
CA ILE A 159 -5.95 -6.66 5.57
C ILE A 159 -6.85 -5.63 6.23
N VAL A 160 -7.93 -5.26 5.56
CA VAL A 160 -8.95 -4.32 6.05
C VAL A 160 -10.28 -5.05 6.11
N ASP A 161 -10.81 -5.21 7.33
CA ASP A 161 -12.16 -5.75 7.53
C ASP A 161 -13.18 -4.67 7.11
N ALA A 162 -13.82 -4.89 5.96
CA ALA A 162 -14.78 -3.97 5.35
C ALA A 162 -16.22 -4.45 5.57
N PRO A 163 -17.19 -3.55 5.79
CA PRO A 163 -18.60 -3.95 5.83
C PRO A 163 -19.04 -4.47 4.45
N ALA A 164 -20.04 -5.35 4.38
CA ALA A 164 -20.53 -5.86 3.08
C ALA A 164 -20.97 -4.74 2.12
N ALA A 165 -21.60 -3.70 2.65
CA ALA A 165 -22.02 -2.51 1.88
C ALA A 165 -20.86 -1.79 1.17
N TYR A 166 -19.62 -1.95 1.63
CA TYR A 166 -18.43 -1.42 0.97
C TYR A 166 -18.37 -1.78 -0.52
N PHE A 167 -18.77 -3.02 -0.85
CA PHE A 167 -18.71 -3.53 -2.22
C PHE A 167 -19.87 -3.07 -3.11
N GLU A 168 -20.76 -2.23 -2.58
CA GLU A 168 -21.85 -1.58 -3.32
C GLU A 168 -21.56 -0.10 -3.58
N TRP A 169 -20.62 0.50 -2.86
CA TRP A 169 -20.24 1.90 -3.00
C TRP A 169 -19.54 2.19 -4.32
N ALA A 170 -19.58 3.47 -4.71
CA ALA A 170 -18.80 3.97 -5.83
C ALA A 170 -17.29 3.90 -5.53
N ASP A 171 -16.47 3.87 -6.58
CA ASP A 171 -15.01 3.71 -6.43
C ASP A 171 -14.37 4.80 -5.56
N ALA A 172 -14.79 6.06 -5.75
CA ALA A 172 -14.30 7.19 -4.95
C ALA A 172 -14.64 7.05 -3.46
N GLU A 173 -15.83 6.53 -3.14
CA GLU A 173 -16.27 6.31 -1.75
C GLU A 173 -15.49 5.15 -1.10
N ARG A 174 -15.23 4.08 -1.85
CA ARG A 174 -14.37 2.97 -1.41
C ARG A 174 -12.95 3.45 -1.09
N CYS A 175 -12.34 4.21 -2.01
CA CYS A 175 -11.01 4.77 -1.83
C CYS A 175 -10.96 5.70 -0.61
N ALA A 176 -11.92 6.62 -0.47
CA ALA A 176 -11.98 7.53 0.68
C ALA A 176 -12.15 6.79 2.02
N TRP A 177 -12.99 5.76 2.06
CA TRP A 177 -13.19 4.94 3.26
C TRP A 177 -11.94 4.15 3.64
N LEU A 178 -11.26 3.55 2.66
CA LEU A 178 -9.99 2.85 2.88
C LEU A 178 -8.91 3.80 3.39
N ASP A 179 -8.78 4.97 2.76
CA ASP A 179 -7.84 6.02 3.16
C ASP A 179 -8.04 6.41 4.64
N GLU A 180 -9.28 6.73 5.02
CA GLU A 180 -9.62 7.07 6.41
C GLU A 180 -9.37 5.90 7.37
N ARG A 181 -9.88 4.72 7.06
CA ARG A 181 -9.84 3.56 7.96
C ARG A 181 -8.42 3.10 8.26
N VAL A 182 -7.57 3.09 7.23
CA VAL A 182 -6.18 2.65 7.33
C VAL A 182 -5.31 3.73 7.96
N ALA A 183 -5.51 5.02 7.61
CA ALA A 183 -4.81 6.12 8.27
C ALA A 183 -5.08 6.15 9.77
N ALA A 184 -6.34 5.92 10.20
CA ALA A 184 -6.71 5.83 11.61
C ALA A 184 -6.05 4.62 12.30
N ALA A 185 -5.94 3.48 11.61
CA ALA A 185 -5.25 2.30 12.15
C ALA A 185 -3.75 2.54 12.33
N LEU A 186 -3.09 3.16 11.34
CA LEU A 186 -1.67 3.52 11.40
C LEU A 186 -1.40 4.54 12.52
N ALA A 187 -2.27 5.53 12.69
CA ALA A 187 -2.13 6.53 13.76
C ALA A 187 -2.29 5.92 15.17
N GLY A 188 -3.11 4.89 15.31
CA GLY A 188 -3.37 4.22 16.59
C GLY A 188 -2.28 3.23 17.02
N ALA A 189 -1.52 2.66 16.07
CA ALA A 189 -0.44 1.72 16.37
C ALA A 189 0.60 1.69 15.25
N GLU A 190 1.88 1.74 15.63
CA GLU A 190 2.97 1.63 14.67
C GLU A 190 2.92 0.28 13.94
N PRO A 191 2.98 0.27 12.60
CA PRO A 191 2.96 -0.96 11.84
C PRO A 191 4.24 -1.77 12.10
N THR A 192 4.11 -3.08 12.12
CA THR A 192 5.26 -3.99 12.12
C THR A 192 5.29 -4.74 10.80
N SER A 193 6.48 -5.11 10.32
CA SER A 193 6.61 -5.89 9.08
C SER A 193 5.87 -7.24 9.13
N ARG A 194 5.57 -7.76 10.33
CA ARG A 194 4.79 -8.98 10.54
C ARG A 194 3.28 -8.80 10.34
N ALA A 195 2.79 -7.57 10.26
CA ALA A 195 1.38 -7.27 10.05
C ALA A 195 0.94 -7.51 8.59
N PHE A 196 1.89 -7.60 7.66
CA PHE A 196 1.60 -7.77 6.24
C PHE A 196 1.53 -9.25 5.85
N ALA A 197 0.52 -9.60 5.05
CA ALA A 197 0.44 -10.88 4.38
C ALA A 197 0.99 -10.73 2.95
N PRO A 198 1.81 -11.66 2.44
CA PRO A 198 2.25 -11.59 1.05
C PRO A 198 1.06 -11.83 0.12
N LEU A 199 0.96 -11.06 -0.97
CA LEU A 199 -0.11 -11.19 -1.97
C LEU A 199 0.51 -11.21 -3.38
N PRO A 200 0.55 -12.37 -4.07
CA PRO A 200 1.01 -12.45 -5.45
C PRO A 200 0.08 -11.64 -6.37
N VAL A 201 0.58 -10.52 -6.90
CA VAL A 201 -0.27 -9.51 -7.55
C VAL A 201 -0.87 -10.03 -8.85
N LEU A 202 -0.08 -10.73 -9.66
CA LEU A 202 -0.57 -11.33 -10.91
C LEU A 202 -1.49 -12.53 -10.66
N GLY A 203 -1.62 -13.00 -9.41
CA GLY A 203 -2.60 -14.01 -9.03
C GLY A 203 -4.01 -13.45 -8.81
N ILE A 204 -4.15 -12.14 -8.65
CA ILE A 204 -5.45 -11.49 -8.37
C ILE A 204 -6.39 -11.67 -9.58
N PRO A 205 -7.58 -12.28 -9.39
CA PRO A 205 -8.54 -12.46 -10.47
C PRO A 205 -8.86 -11.16 -11.23
N GLY A 206 -8.80 -11.25 -12.56
CA GLY A 206 -9.09 -10.13 -13.46
C GLY A 206 -7.90 -9.19 -13.72
N TRP A 207 -6.76 -9.36 -13.05
CA TRP A 207 -5.60 -8.46 -13.21
C TRP A 207 -4.57 -8.96 -14.24
N TRP A 208 -4.53 -10.26 -14.51
CA TRP A 208 -3.57 -10.85 -15.44
C TRP A 208 -4.20 -11.97 -16.28
N PRO A 209 -4.19 -11.89 -17.62
CA PRO A 209 -4.89 -12.88 -18.47
C PRO A 209 -4.47 -14.33 -18.20
N ALA A 210 -3.17 -14.58 -17.94
CA ALA A 210 -2.70 -15.94 -17.71
C ALA A 210 -3.30 -16.58 -16.45
N ASN A 211 -3.79 -15.80 -15.48
CA ASN A 211 -4.40 -16.30 -14.24
C ASN A 211 -5.85 -16.77 -14.41
N GLU A 212 -6.41 -16.68 -15.61
CA GLU A 212 -7.68 -17.32 -15.95
C GLU A 212 -7.53 -18.85 -16.03
N SER A 213 -6.32 -19.33 -16.36
CA SER A 213 -6.02 -20.76 -16.31
C SER A 213 -5.73 -21.20 -14.86
N PRO A 214 -6.42 -22.24 -14.33
CA PRO A 214 -6.11 -22.78 -13.01
C PRO A 214 -4.64 -23.17 -12.83
N SER A 215 -3.99 -23.65 -13.90
CA SER A 215 -2.57 -24.05 -13.87
C SER A 215 -1.59 -22.91 -13.61
N PHE A 216 -2.02 -21.65 -13.73
CA PHE A 216 -1.21 -20.49 -13.36
C PHE A 216 -0.77 -20.54 -11.89
N TYR A 217 -1.67 -21.04 -11.04
CA TYR A 217 -1.51 -21.12 -9.58
C TYR A 217 -0.70 -22.35 -9.12
N ASP A 218 -0.36 -23.27 -10.02
CA ASP A 218 0.40 -24.48 -9.70
C ASP A 218 1.91 -24.23 -9.48
N ASP A 219 2.38 -23.01 -9.74
CA ASP A 219 3.78 -22.63 -9.59
C ASP A 219 4.18 -22.45 -8.12
N PRO A 220 4.95 -23.40 -7.55
CA PRO A 220 5.27 -23.37 -6.13
C PRO A 220 6.32 -22.32 -5.78
N GLN A 221 6.97 -21.67 -6.76
CA GLN A 221 7.90 -20.58 -6.47
C GLN A 221 7.16 -19.30 -6.07
N VAL A 222 5.96 -19.09 -6.64
CA VAL A 222 5.09 -17.94 -6.43
C VAL A 222 3.98 -18.26 -5.43
N PHE A 223 3.22 -19.32 -5.68
CA PHE A 223 2.06 -19.74 -4.90
C PHE A 223 2.46 -20.78 -3.85
N ARG A 224 3.40 -20.40 -2.99
CA ARG A 224 3.88 -21.26 -1.90
C ARG A 224 2.75 -21.55 -0.94
N SER A 225 2.52 -22.82 -0.63
CA SER A 225 1.65 -23.21 0.47
C SER A 225 2.17 -22.62 1.78
N GLY A 226 1.28 -22.10 2.61
CA GLY A 226 1.65 -21.58 3.92
C GLY A 226 2.23 -22.68 4.79
N ARG A 227 2.93 -22.30 5.88
CA ARG A 227 3.30 -23.28 6.91
C ARG A 227 2.00 -23.86 7.45
N ARG A 228 1.63 -25.08 7.01
CA ARG A 228 0.56 -25.84 7.64
C ARG A 228 0.91 -25.91 9.12
N SER A 229 0.09 -25.32 9.98
CA SER A 229 0.06 -25.74 11.37
C SER A 229 -0.19 -27.25 11.31
N ARG A 230 0.79 -28.04 11.77
CA ARG A 230 0.55 -29.47 12.01
C ARG A 230 -0.70 -29.54 12.89
N ALA A 231 -1.81 -29.98 12.31
CA ALA A 231 -2.95 -30.41 13.12
C ALA A 231 -2.42 -31.56 13.98
N GLY A 232 -2.32 -31.30 15.29
CA GLY A 232 -2.19 -32.33 16.31
C GLY A 232 -3.56 -32.86 16.69
#